data_AF-F9WL36-F1
#
_entry.id   AF-F9WL36-F1
#
_cell.length_a   1.000
_cell.length_b   1.000
_cell.length_c   1.000
_cell.angle_alpha   90.00
_cell.angle_beta   90.00
_cell.angle_gamma   90.00
#
_symmetry.space_group_name_H-M   'P 1'
#
loop_
_entity.id
_entity.type
_entity.pdbx_description
1 polymer ?
#
loop_
_entity_poly.entity_id
_entity_poly.type
_entity_poly.pdbx_seq_one_letter_code
_entity_poly.pdbx_strand_id
1 'polypeptide(L)'
;MMDATDVVVRRESVRVWNIVRADLDAWLVRKEGPPTPFVLVGSPGIGKSFGVGSHLLYELLHYAPGKLDVVTFLVREKVFIFYLPSGGEAGRVERYDKTPGVGRIMELSDAGKRGYMILDAKKYVDLPTDLPSESWGSIVLSSPNKKNYKVWDETNMGSRFLFINRYHAREMKAYFAWMRRADLAAAEGNAAVRAELEESWRVMQERMHEVGHAPRYVFGERSYERRKGEAQAALNTLITGNVSYLFRVFAESVEWRDDGTTHCLVDLVRLEGGAIERCGNRPVSAAVRSKMIDQLHDIVASDPRIFNPEHRATSNGIVFEILVLAALQRPASAWRLLQGTRALDSGARVQRRSVVETVALASIASEQFTFRRVECLYNSCRPEVVTTCEPMVLYRNYHDNYPVIDGFFVVDGHPGETSGAEQQRGAPRRTSGAAAGDAG
;
A
#
# COMPACT_ATOMS: atom_id res chain seq x y z
N MET A 1 -2.01 -14.24 21.55
CA MET A 1 -1.32 -12.95 21.36
C MET A 1 0.13 -13.29 21.04
N MET A 2 0.85 -12.54 20.19
CA MET A 2 2.28 -12.80 20.04
C MET A 2 2.98 -12.65 21.37
N ASP A 3 3.83 -13.62 21.69
CA ASP A 3 4.70 -13.53 22.85
C ASP A 3 5.76 -12.46 22.58
N ALA A 4 6.29 -11.84 23.64
CA ALA A 4 7.34 -10.83 23.50
C ALA A 4 8.62 -11.37 22.82
N THR A 5 8.73 -12.70 22.68
CA THR A 5 9.82 -13.44 22.05
C THR A 5 9.56 -13.81 20.59
N ASP A 6 8.33 -13.64 20.09
CA ASP A 6 7.98 -13.99 18.71
C ASP A 6 8.56 -12.96 17.73
N VAL A 7 9.35 -13.43 16.76
CA VAL A 7 9.96 -12.60 15.72
C VAL A 7 9.43 -13.03 14.36
N VAL A 8 8.87 -12.09 13.59
CA VAL A 8 8.45 -12.33 12.20
C VAL A 8 9.36 -11.61 11.24
N VAL A 9 10.16 -12.37 10.51
CA VAL A 9 11.03 -11.88 9.46
C VAL A 9 10.28 -11.95 8.13
N ARG A 10 10.07 -10.79 7.51
CA ARG A 10 9.39 -10.68 6.21
C ARG A 10 10.38 -10.73 5.06
N ARG A 11 9.88 -11.04 3.86
CA ARG A 11 10.64 -10.85 2.62
C ARG A 11 11.18 -9.43 2.49
N GLU A 12 10.39 -8.41 2.84
CA GLU A 12 10.84 -7.02 2.80
C GLU A 12 11.93 -6.73 3.86
N SER A 13 11.89 -7.37 5.04
CA SER A 13 12.94 -7.23 6.05
C SER A 13 14.27 -7.80 5.55
N VAL A 14 14.24 -9.02 5.01
CA VAL A 14 15.44 -9.68 4.44
C VAL A 14 15.98 -8.90 3.25
N ARG A 15 15.09 -8.35 2.40
CA ARG A 15 15.50 -7.51 1.27
C ARG A 15 16.27 -6.27 1.72
N VAL A 16 15.74 -5.54 2.70
CA VAL A 16 16.42 -4.35 3.25
C VAL A 16 17.75 -4.76 3.86
N TRP A 17 17.81 -5.86 4.62
CA TRP A 17 19.06 -6.37 5.15
C TRP A 17 20.08 -6.70 4.05
N ASN A 18 19.70 -7.39 2.98
CA ASN A 18 20.62 -7.71 1.89
C ASN A 18 21.23 -6.45 1.24
N ILE A 19 20.46 -5.36 1.13
CA ILE A 19 20.95 -4.08 0.61
C ILE A 19 21.95 -3.45 1.60
N VAL A 20 21.58 -3.37 2.89
CA VAL A 20 22.46 -2.84 3.94
C VAL A 20 23.74 -3.65 4.06
N ARG A 21 23.64 -4.99 4.00
CA ARG A 21 24.80 -5.89 4.06
C ARG A 21 25.75 -5.67 2.90
N ALA A 22 25.23 -5.53 1.67
CA ALA A 22 26.06 -5.28 0.50
C ALA A 22 26.85 -3.95 0.62
N ASP A 23 26.22 -2.92 1.21
CA ASP A 23 26.86 -1.64 1.52
C ASP A 23 27.92 -1.78 2.61
N LEU A 24 27.61 -2.49 3.70
CA LEU A 24 28.58 -2.82 4.76
C LEU A 24 29.78 -3.60 4.23
N ASP A 25 29.58 -4.55 3.32
CA ASP A 25 30.67 -5.30 2.70
C ASP A 25 31.53 -4.38 1.81
N ALA A 26 30.90 -3.48 1.04
CA ALA A 26 31.61 -2.48 0.24
C ALA A 26 32.50 -1.58 1.12
N TRP A 27 31.93 -1.08 2.22
CA TRP A 27 32.60 -0.17 3.14
C TRP A 27 33.68 -0.85 4.00
N LEU A 28 33.33 -1.93 4.73
CA LEU A 28 34.18 -2.50 5.80
C LEU A 28 35.07 -3.66 5.35
N VAL A 29 34.73 -4.30 4.22
CA VAL A 29 35.47 -5.46 3.71
C VAL A 29 36.30 -5.06 2.51
N ARG A 30 35.64 -4.52 1.47
CA ARG A 30 36.30 -4.16 0.20
C ARG A 30 36.93 -2.76 0.21
N LYS A 31 36.51 -1.90 1.15
CA LYS A 31 36.98 -0.51 1.29
C LYS A 31 36.76 0.32 0.02
N GLU A 32 35.60 0.15 -0.60
CA GLU A 32 35.21 0.78 -1.87
C GLU A 32 34.69 2.22 -1.71
N GLY A 33 34.56 2.72 -0.49
CA GLY A 33 34.08 4.07 -0.20
C GLY A 33 33.46 4.19 1.18
N PRO A 34 32.95 5.39 1.53
CA PRO A 34 32.15 5.59 2.74
C PRO A 34 30.81 4.84 2.64
N PRO A 35 30.15 4.56 3.78
CA PRO A 35 28.87 3.87 3.78
C PRO A 35 27.75 4.74 3.19
N THR A 36 26.72 4.09 2.64
CA THR A 36 25.57 4.81 2.09
C THR A 36 24.56 5.17 3.19
N PRO A 37 24.12 6.43 3.31
CA PRO A 37 23.00 6.79 4.18
C PRO A 37 21.68 6.33 3.55
N PHE A 38 20.90 5.51 4.28
CA PHE A 38 19.62 4.99 3.81
C PHE A 38 18.42 5.69 4.45
N VAL A 39 17.32 5.81 3.70
CA VAL A 39 15.99 6.17 4.24
C VAL A 39 14.98 5.11 3.83
N LEU A 40 14.50 4.32 4.80
CA LEU A 40 13.43 3.36 4.61
C LEU A 40 12.07 4.00 4.86
N VAL A 41 11.33 4.22 3.78
CA VAL A 41 10.00 4.82 3.82
C VAL A 41 8.92 3.73 3.71
N GLY A 42 7.87 3.87 4.52
CA GLY A 42 6.72 2.99 4.44
C GLY A 42 5.53 3.49 5.24
N SER A 43 4.35 2.98 4.93
CA SER A 43 3.11 3.43 5.58
C SER A 43 3.13 3.28 7.11
N PRO A 44 2.46 4.17 7.85
CA PRO A 44 2.31 4.02 9.29
C PRO A 44 1.67 2.67 9.65
N GLY A 45 2.21 2.01 10.69
CA GLY A 45 1.68 0.72 11.14
C GLY A 45 2.18 -0.53 10.40
N ILE A 46 3.03 -0.38 9.38
CA ILE A 46 3.56 -1.51 8.61
C ILE A 46 4.72 -2.27 9.28
N GLY A 47 5.15 -1.83 10.46
CA GLY A 47 6.23 -2.51 11.21
C GLY A 47 7.64 -2.15 10.75
N LYS A 48 7.89 -0.90 10.33
CA LYS A 48 9.26 -0.42 10.03
C LYS A 48 10.17 -0.57 11.24
N SER A 49 9.81 0.02 12.38
CA SER A 49 10.64 0.04 13.59
C SER A 49 10.74 -1.35 14.24
N PHE A 50 9.58 -1.96 14.56
CA PHE A 50 9.51 -3.24 15.27
C PHE A 50 9.71 -4.49 14.40
N GLY A 51 9.57 -4.38 13.08
CA GLY A 51 9.80 -5.48 12.15
C GLY A 51 11.16 -5.36 11.49
N VAL A 52 11.33 -4.37 10.61
CA VAL A 52 12.59 -4.19 9.86
C VAL A 52 13.72 -3.71 10.77
N GLY A 53 13.50 -2.68 11.59
CA GLY A 53 14.51 -2.13 12.48
C GLY A 53 15.01 -3.15 13.50
N SER A 54 14.13 -3.98 14.06
CA SER A 54 14.52 -5.06 14.97
C SER A 54 15.29 -6.18 14.27
N HIS A 55 14.88 -6.56 13.05
CA HIS A 55 15.65 -7.52 12.24
C HIS A 55 17.03 -6.97 11.86
N LEU A 56 17.12 -5.71 11.43
CA LEU A 56 18.39 -5.04 11.15
C LEU A 56 19.28 -4.98 12.39
N LEU A 57 18.73 -4.63 13.56
CA LEU A 57 19.49 -4.65 14.80
C LEU A 57 20.10 -6.03 15.03
N TYR A 58 19.28 -7.09 14.93
CA TYR A 58 19.75 -8.46 15.09
C TYR A 58 20.89 -8.79 14.11
N GLU A 59 20.69 -8.53 12.83
CA GLU A 59 21.67 -8.83 11.78
C GLU A 59 22.97 -8.04 11.93
N LEU A 60 22.89 -6.75 12.32
CA LEU A 60 24.06 -5.90 12.56
C LEU A 60 24.89 -6.36 13.76
N LEU A 61 24.23 -6.80 14.84
CA LEU A 61 24.91 -7.34 16.02
C LEU A 61 25.64 -8.66 15.72
N HIS A 62 25.22 -9.38 14.68
CA HIS A 62 25.83 -10.64 14.22
C HIS A 62 26.61 -10.47 12.91
N TYR A 63 26.82 -9.23 12.45
CA TYR A 63 27.63 -8.97 11.28
C TYR A 63 29.10 -9.34 11.55
N ALA A 64 29.85 -9.60 10.48
CA ALA A 64 31.20 -10.16 10.49
C ALA A 64 32.04 -9.71 11.71
N PRO A 65 32.55 -10.66 12.53
CA PRO A 65 33.25 -10.33 13.78
C PRO A 65 34.40 -9.33 13.58
N GLY A 66 34.44 -8.30 14.42
CA GLY A 66 35.46 -7.25 14.39
C GLY A 66 35.35 -6.26 13.22
N LYS A 67 34.25 -6.26 12.46
CA LYS A 67 33.99 -5.25 11.42
C LYS A 67 33.23 -4.03 11.94
N LEU A 68 32.27 -4.25 12.81
CA LEU A 68 31.58 -3.19 13.56
C LEU A 68 31.99 -3.26 15.02
N ASP A 69 32.14 -2.10 15.64
CA ASP A 69 32.43 -1.95 17.05
C ASP A 69 31.17 -1.56 17.84
N VAL A 70 30.26 -0.80 17.19
CA VAL A 70 29.06 -0.24 17.82
C VAL A 70 27.84 -0.31 16.89
N VAL A 71 26.67 -0.63 17.43
CA VAL A 71 25.39 -0.45 16.72
C VAL A 71 24.48 0.41 17.59
N THR A 72 23.78 1.37 16.99
CA THR A 72 22.86 2.25 17.72
C THR A 72 21.44 2.14 17.23
N PHE A 73 20.49 2.31 18.14
CA PHE A 73 19.07 2.35 17.81
C PHE A 73 18.44 3.54 18.55
N LEU A 74 18.10 4.59 17.80
CA LEU A 74 17.25 5.67 18.28
C LEU A 74 15.79 5.26 18.11
N VAL A 75 15.07 5.13 19.23
CA VAL A 75 13.63 4.82 19.24
C VAL A 75 12.97 5.55 20.39
N ARG A 76 11.83 6.22 20.11
CA ARG A 76 11.06 6.98 21.11
C ARG A 76 11.92 7.92 21.97
N GLU A 77 12.81 8.68 21.33
CA GLU A 77 13.67 9.69 21.98
C GLU A 77 14.71 9.11 22.96
N LYS A 78 14.91 7.79 22.93
CA LYS A 78 15.98 7.09 23.62
C LYS A 78 16.95 6.52 22.61
N VAL A 79 18.24 6.66 22.89
CA VAL A 79 19.33 6.05 22.11
C VAL A 79 19.82 4.84 22.87
N PHE A 80 19.77 3.68 22.24
CA PHE A 80 20.42 2.47 22.71
C PHE A 80 21.74 2.31 21.96
N ILE A 81 22.83 2.12 22.69
CA ILE A 81 24.17 1.91 22.15
C ILE A 81 24.62 0.51 22.51
N PHE A 82 24.77 -0.35 21.51
CA PHE A 82 25.22 -1.72 21.64
C PHE A 82 26.69 -1.79 21.29
N TYR A 83 27.52 -2.17 22.25
CA TYR A 83 28.95 -2.40 22.06
C TYR A 83 29.14 -3.87 21.70
N LEU A 84 29.69 -4.12 20.51
CA LEU A 84 29.91 -5.47 20.03
C LEU A 84 31.11 -6.10 20.77
N PRO A 85 31.07 -7.41 21.05
CA PRO A 85 32.20 -8.10 21.66
C PRO A 85 33.48 -7.94 20.83
N SER A 86 34.60 -7.61 21.47
CA SER A 86 35.90 -7.46 20.82
C SER A 86 37.03 -7.77 21.80
N GLY A 87 38.09 -8.44 21.34
CA GLY A 87 39.31 -8.65 22.13
C GLY A 87 39.13 -9.38 23.46
N GLY A 88 38.06 -10.19 23.63
CA GLY A 88 37.74 -10.89 24.88
C GLY A 88 36.79 -10.11 25.81
N GLU A 89 36.42 -8.87 25.47
CA GLU A 89 35.38 -8.14 26.19
C GLU A 89 33.98 -8.62 25.78
N ALA A 90 33.12 -8.81 26.79
CA ALA A 90 31.72 -9.13 26.56
C ALA A 90 30.98 -7.92 25.97
N GLY A 91 30.05 -8.17 25.06
CA GLY A 91 29.17 -7.14 24.54
C GLY A 91 28.29 -6.55 25.65
N ARG A 92 27.93 -5.26 25.52
CA ARG A 92 27.06 -4.57 26.48
C ARG A 92 26.13 -3.59 25.79
N VAL A 93 25.08 -3.15 26.49
CA VAL A 93 24.15 -2.14 26.01
C VAL A 93 24.01 -1.01 27.01
N GLU A 94 24.05 0.22 26.51
CA GLU A 94 23.79 1.44 27.28
C GLU A 94 22.56 2.16 26.73
N ARG A 95 21.82 2.86 27.60
CA ARG A 95 20.61 3.60 27.25
C ARG A 95 20.76 5.06 27.65
N TYR A 96 20.54 5.94 26.68
CA TYR A 96 20.60 7.39 26.86
C TYR A 96 19.31 8.07 26.45
N ASP A 97 19.08 9.26 27.00
CA ASP A 97 18.21 10.26 26.37
C ASP A 97 18.83 10.75 25.05
N LYS A 98 17.99 11.29 24.14
CA LYS A 98 18.38 11.67 22.78
C LYS A 98 19.68 12.50 22.75
N THR A 99 19.71 13.64 23.43
CA THR A 99 20.85 14.57 23.35
C THR A 99 22.15 14.00 23.94
N PRO A 100 22.18 13.46 25.18
CA PRO A 100 23.39 12.79 25.69
C PRO A 100 23.84 11.60 24.83
N GLY A 101 22.88 10.85 24.27
CA GLY A 101 23.18 9.72 23.39
C GLY A 101 23.89 10.14 22.10
N VAL A 102 23.49 11.27 21.50
CA VAL A 102 24.16 11.84 20.32
C VAL A 102 25.59 12.25 20.65
N GLY A 103 25.81 12.93 21.78
CA GLY A 103 27.16 13.27 22.25
C GLY A 103 28.04 12.03 22.41
N ARG A 104 27.49 10.97 23.01
CA ARG A 104 28.21 9.69 23.17
C ARG A 104 28.55 9.02 21.83
N ILE A 105 27.68 9.12 20.83
CA ILE A 105 27.94 8.61 19.47
C ILE A 105 29.12 9.36 18.83
N MET A 106 29.14 10.69 18.96
CA MET A 106 30.23 11.51 18.41
C MET A 106 31.57 11.17 19.08
N GLU A 107 31.61 11.07 20.42
CA GLU A 107 32.82 10.64 21.14
C GLU A 107 33.37 9.29 20.64
N LEU A 108 32.48 8.33 20.35
CA LEU A 108 32.86 7.02 19.84
C LEU A 108 33.40 7.10 18.42
N SER A 109 32.78 7.92 17.57
CA SER A 109 33.27 8.19 16.22
C SER A 109 34.65 8.86 16.24
N ASP A 110 34.84 9.87 17.09
CA ASP A 110 36.12 10.60 17.24
C ASP A 110 37.22 9.68 17.77
N ALA A 111 36.87 8.69 18.59
CA ALA A 111 37.77 7.62 19.03
C ALA A 111 38.05 6.55 17.95
N GLY A 112 37.56 6.74 16.72
CA GLY A 112 37.80 5.86 15.57
C GLY A 112 36.99 4.56 15.59
N LYS A 113 35.92 4.47 16.38
CA LYS A 113 35.03 3.30 16.37
C LYS A 113 34.22 3.28 15.08
N ARG A 114 34.00 2.08 14.53
CA ARG A 114 33.13 1.86 13.38
C ARG A 114 31.75 1.49 13.89
N GLY A 115 30.74 2.23 13.48
CA GLY A 115 29.38 1.95 13.91
C GLY A 115 28.33 1.99 12.81
N TYR A 116 27.15 1.53 13.19
CA TYR A 116 25.95 1.59 12.36
C TYR A 116 24.76 2.15 13.15
N MET A 117 23.99 3.06 12.55
CA MET A 117 22.90 3.77 13.20
C MET A 117 21.54 3.40 12.61
N ILE A 118 20.62 2.94 13.46
CA ILE A 118 19.19 2.80 13.14
C ILE A 118 18.43 3.95 13.78
N LEU A 119 17.79 4.78 12.96
CA LEU A 119 17.12 6.00 13.39
C LEU A 119 15.61 5.92 13.14
N ASP A 120 14.81 5.65 14.17
CA ASP A 120 13.35 5.62 14.06
C ASP A 120 12.77 7.04 14.14
N ALA A 121 12.42 7.60 12.98
CA ALA A 121 11.84 8.93 12.88
C ALA A 121 10.42 8.94 13.45
N LYS A 122 10.16 9.84 14.38
CA LYS A 122 8.86 10.01 15.03
C LYS A 122 8.19 11.27 14.53
N LYS A 123 6.85 11.21 14.42
CA LYS A 123 6.02 12.35 14.07
C LYS A 123 6.29 13.51 15.04
N TYR A 124 6.55 14.70 14.51
CA TYR A 124 6.83 15.94 15.26
C TYR A 124 8.11 15.93 16.10
N VAL A 125 9.02 14.98 15.89
CA VAL A 125 10.30 14.94 16.61
C VAL A 125 11.42 14.89 15.58
N ASP A 126 12.25 15.92 15.60
CA ASP A 126 13.38 16.01 14.70
C ASP A 126 14.43 14.95 15.02
N LEU A 127 14.95 14.35 13.95
CA LEU A 127 16.13 13.51 14.00
C LEU A 127 17.35 14.34 14.45
N PRO A 128 18.30 13.73 15.16
CA PRO A 128 19.58 14.38 15.41
C PRO A 128 20.28 14.76 14.11
N THR A 129 20.83 15.97 14.05
CA THR A 129 21.57 16.49 12.89
C THR A 129 23.07 16.18 12.99
N ASP A 130 23.62 16.14 14.20
CA ASP A 130 25.05 16.03 14.45
C ASP A 130 25.43 14.57 14.68
N LEU A 131 25.31 13.75 13.63
CA LEU A 131 25.66 12.34 13.64
C LEU A 131 26.80 12.04 12.65
N PRO A 132 27.65 11.03 12.92
CA PRO A 132 28.83 10.73 12.11
C PRO A 132 28.47 9.95 10.83
N SER A 133 27.54 10.46 10.03
CA SER A 133 26.97 9.74 8.89
C SER A 133 27.92 9.54 7.71
N GLU A 134 29.01 10.31 7.64
CA GLU A 134 30.08 10.09 6.65
C GLU A 134 31.03 8.95 7.02
N SER A 135 31.14 8.64 8.32
CA SER A 135 32.05 7.61 8.84
C SER A 135 31.34 6.37 9.37
N TRP A 136 30.03 6.44 9.63
CA TRP A 136 29.19 5.34 10.13
C TRP A 136 28.05 5.05 9.16
N GLY A 137 27.74 3.77 8.98
CA GLY A 137 26.56 3.37 8.21
C GLY A 137 25.27 3.80 8.92
N SER A 138 24.21 4.07 8.16
CA SER A 138 22.97 4.57 8.76
C SER A 138 21.71 4.23 7.97
N ILE A 139 20.61 4.07 8.69
CA ILE A 139 19.28 3.94 8.11
C ILE A 139 18.22 4.67 8.94
N VAL A 140 17.50 5.58 8.30
CA VAL A 140 16.33 6.26 8.87
C VAL A 140 15.07 5.46 8.54
N LEU A 141 14.28 5.13 9.55
CA LEU A 141 12.97 4.49 9.40
C LEU A 141 11.90 5.57 9.48
N SER A 142 11.16 5.81 8.39
CA SER A 142 10.22 6.93 8.35
C SER A 142 8.88 6.66 7.66
N SER A 143 7.86 7.43 8.03
CA SER A 143 6.61 7.48 7.27
C SER A 143 6.79 8.30 5.99
N PRO A 144 5.85 8.25 5.03
CA PRO A 144 5.96 8.99 3.77
C PRO A 144 5.89 10.52 3.90
N ASN A 145 5.74 11.05 5.13
CA ASN A 145 5.81 12.48 5.37
C ASN A 145 7.28 12.94 5.27
N LYS A 146 7.62 13.65 4.19
CA LYS A 146 8.99 14.12 3.91
C LYS A 146 9.59 14.94 5.05
N LYS A 147 8.79 15.70 5.79
CA LYS A 147 9.29 16.50 6.93
C LYS A 147 10.06 15.67 7.96
N ASN A 148 9.72 14.38 8.10
CA ASN A 148 10.36 13.50 9.08
C ASN A 148 11.81 13.13 8.73
N TYR A 149 12.22 13.26 7.47
CA TYR A 149 13.55 12.86 7.01
C TYR A 149 14.20 13.90 6.08
N LYS A 150 13.53 15.01 5.78
CA LYS A 150 14.04 16.05 4.88
C LYS A 150 15.36 16.62 5.36
N VAL A 151 15.43 17.02 6.63
CA VAL A 151 16.67 17.56 7.22
C VAL A 151 17.79 16.52 7.11
N TRP A 152 17.50 15.27 7.44
CA TRP A 152 18.46 14.18 7.31
C TRP A 152 18.96 13.99 5.87
N ASP A 153 18.05 13.96 4.90
CA ASP A 153 18.40 13.77 3.50
C ASP A 153 19.23 14.94 2.92
N GLU A 154 18.87 16.17 3.29
CA GLU A 154 19.60 17.38 2.90
C GLU A 154 21.00 17.42 3.53
N THR A 155 21.14 17.09 4.81
CA THR A 155 22.45 17.05 5.50
C THR A 155 23.37 15.97 4.93
N ASN A 156 22.82 14.85 4.44
CA ASN A 156 23.59 13.71 3.96
C ASN A 156 23.82 13.69 2.45
N MET A 157 23.46 14.77 1.73
CA MET A 157 23.73 14.99 0.30
C MET A 157 23.45 13.78 -0.62
N GLY A 158 22.30 13.13 -0.45
CA GLY A 158 21.81 12.09 -1.37
C GLY A 158 21.58 10.74 -0.71
N SER A 159 20.65 10.67 0.25
CA SER A 159 20.30 9.39 0.88
C SER A 159 19.69 8.44 -0.14
N ARG A 160 20.05 7.15 -0.04
CA ARG A 160 19.41 6.11 -0.85
C ARG A 160 18.06 5.73 -0.24
N PHE A 161 17.00 6.03 -0.97
CA PHE A 161 15.64 5.70 -0.57
C PHE A 161 15.33 4.22 -0.81
N LEU A 162 14.75 3.59 0.21
CA LEU A 162 14.20 2.24 0.17
C LEU A 162 12.71 2.32 0.51
N PHE A 163 11.89 1.49 -0.12
CA PHE A 163 10.44 1.50 0.11
C PHE A 163 9.92 0.14 0.55
N ILE A 164 9.23 0.08 1.70
CA ILE A 164 8.65 -1.18 2.19
C ILE A 164 7.23 -1.36 1.67
N ASN A 165 7.00 -2.51 1.04
CA ASN A 165 5.66 -2.90 0.60
C ASN A 165 4.74 -3.30 1.77
N ARG A 166 3.44 -3.12 1.51
CA ARG A 166 2.36 -3.62 2.38
C ARG A 166 2.45 -5.14 2.60
N TYR A 167 1.84 -5.66 3.65
CA TYR A 167 1.78 -7.11 3.82
C TYR A 167 0.94 -7.74 2.72
N HIS A 168 1.43 -8.85 2.19
CA HIS A 168 0.60 -9.72 1.36
C HIS A 168 -0.41 -10.48 2.24
N ALA A 169 -1.60 -10.78 1.71
CA ALA A 169 -2.62 -11.53 2.45
C ALA A 169 -2.08 -12.89 2.99
N ARG A 170 -1.17 -13.53 2.25
CA ARG A 170 -0.48 -14.76 2.70
C ARG A 170 0.46 -14.52 3.88
N GLU A 171 1.18 -13.38 3.93
CA GLU A 171 1.99 -13.02 5.10
C GLU A 171 1.09 -12.81 6.32
N MET A 172 -0.05 -12.13 6.14
CA MET A 172 -1.03 -11.93 7.22
C MET A 172 -1.66 -13.24 7.70
N LYS A 173 -1.91 -14.19 6.78
CA LYS A 173 -2.41 -15.53 7.12
C LYS A 173 -1.40 -16.33 7.92
N ALA A 174 -0.12 -16.30 7.53
CA ALA A 174 0.95 -16.94 8.29
C ALA A 174 1.09 -16.33 9.70
N TYR A 175 1.00 -15.01 9.80
CA TYR A 175 1.03 -14.29 11.07
C TYR A 175 -0.14 -14.68 11.99
N PHE A 176 -1.34 -14.76 11.42
CA PHE A 176 -2.53 -15.24 12.13
C PHE A 176 -2.35 -16.68 12.61
N ALA A 177 -1.89 -17.58 11.75
CA ALA A 177 -1.64 -18.98 12.11
C ALA A 177 -0.63 -19.09 13.25
N TRP A 178 0.46 -18.32 13.22
CA TRP A 178 1.44 -18.31 14.30
C TRP A 178 0.85 -17.86 15.64
N MET A 179 0.03 -16.81 15.63
CA MET A 179 -0.62 -16.32 16.85
C MET A 179 -1.69 -17.25 17.41
N ARG A 180 -2.31 -18.06 16.55
CA ARG A 180 -3.33 -19.06 16.90
C ARG A 180 -2.74 -20.49 16.93
N ARG A 181 -1.40 -20.65 17.01
CA ARG A 181 -0.72 -21.96 16.89
C ARG A 181 -1.20 -23.02 17.89
N ALA A 182 -1.49 -22.60 19.13
CA ALA A 182 -2.00 -23.50 20.16
C ALA A 182 -3.43 -23.97 19.84
N ASP A 183 -4.27 -23.05 19.36
CA ASP A 183 -5.64 -23.38 18.94
C ASP A 183 -5.65 -24.27 17.71
N LEU A 184 -4.73 -24.03 16.75
CA LEU A 184 -4.54 -24.89 15.58
C LEU A 184 -4.12 -26.31 15.99
N ALA A 185 -3.24 -26.46 16.98
CA ALA A 185 -2.89 -27.78 17.52
C ALA A 185 -4.09 -28.45 18.20
N ALA A 186 -4.91 -27.69 18.94
CA ALA A 186 -6.13 -28.19 19.59
C ALA A 186 -7.28 -28.49 18.61
N ALA A 187 -7.22 -27.96 17.38
CA ALA A 187 -8.24 -28.15 16.35
C ALA A 187 -8.23 -29.58 15.76
N GLU A 188 -7.14 -30.32 15.94
CA GLU A 188 -7.04 -31.75 15.60
C GLU A 188 -8.04 -32.54 16.47
N GLY A 189 -9.13 -32.98 15.85
CA GLY A 189 -10.24 -33.66 16.53
C GLY A 189 -11.35 -32.77 17.09
N ASN A 190 -11.19 -31.44 17.12
CA ASN A 190 -12.23 -30.52 17.65
C ASN A 190 -12.84 -29.64 16.54
N ALA A 191 -14.06 -29.97 16.12
CA ALA A 191 -14.79 -29.23 15.08
C ALA A 191 -15.18 -27.81 15.50
N ALA A 192 -15.47 -27.57 16.79
CA ALA A 192 -15.85 -26.25 17.29
C ALA A 192 -14.66 -25.27 17.24
N VAL A 193 -13.46 -25.75 17.60
CA VAL A 193 -12.23 -24.95 17.50
C VAL A 193 -11.91 -24.62 16.04
N ARG A 194 -12.09 -25.57 15.11
CA ARG A 194 -11.94 -25.29 13.67
C ARG A 194 -12.89 -24.21 13.18
N ALA A 195 -14.17 -24.31 13.53
CA ALA A 195 -15.16 -23.32 13.13
C ALA A 195 -14.85 -21.91 13.68
N GLU A 196 -14.38 -21.81 14.93
CA GLU A 196 -13.97 -20.53 15.51
C GLU A 196 -12.73 -19.96 14.81
N LEU A 197 -11.75 -20.79 14.46
CA LEU A 197 -10.56 -20.34 13.72
C LEU A 197 -10.90 -19.83 12.32
N GLU A 198 -11.81 -20.50 11.63
CA GLU A 198 -12.33 -20.07 10.32
C GLU A 198 -13.06 -18.73 10.42
N GLU A 199 -13.91 -18.57 11.45
CA GLU A 199 -14.62 -17.32 11.70
C GLU A 199 -13.67 -16.18 12.07
N SER A 200 -12.71 -16.43 12.95
CA SER A 200 -11.69 -15.47 13.36
C SER A 200 -10.84 -15.02 12.15
N TRP A 201 -10.48 -15.95 11.26
CA TRP A 201 -9.81 -15.61 10.00
C TRP A 201 -10.72 -14.81 9.06
N ARG A 202 -12.02 -15.10 8.99
CA ARG A 202 -12.99 -14.32 8.22
C ARG A 202 -13.03 -12.86 8.67
N VAL A 203 -13.15 -12.62 9.99
CA VAL A 203 -13.12 -11.27 10.57
C VAL A 203 -11.83 -10.55 10.18
N MET A 204 -10.69 -11.25 10.20
CA MET A 204 -9.40 -10.68 9.80
C MET A 204 -9.34 -10.29 8.31
N GLN A 205 -9.94 -11.10 7.43
CA GLN A 205 -10.03 -10.78 6.00
C GLN A 205 -10.92 -9.57 5.74
N GLU A 206 -12.04 -9.43 6.46
CA GLU A 206 -12.92 -8.27 6.39
C GLU A 206 -12.19 -7.00 6.84
N ARG A 207 -11.48 -7.07 7.97
CA ARG A 207 -10.64 -5.95 8.44
C ARG A 207 -9.58 -5.55 7.41
N MET A 208 -8.90 -6.51 6.78
CA MET A 208 -7.92 -6.20 5.71
C MET A 208 -8.58 -5.56 4.49
N HIS A 209 -9.77 -5.99 4.12
CA HIS A 209 -10.56 -5.40 3.04
C HIS A 209 -10.97 -3.96 3.36
N GLU A 210 -11.29 -3.68 4.62
CA GLU A 210 -11.74 -2.36 5.07
C GLU A 210 -10.60 -1.35 5.28
N VAL A 211 -9.56 -1.72 6.03
CA VAL A 211 -8.50 -0.78 6.47
C VAL A 211 -7.11 -1.06 5.90
N GLY A 212 -6.99 -2.10 5.06
CA GLY A 212 -5.74 -2.51 4.44
C GLY A 212 -4.93 -3.50 5.28
N HIS A 213 -3.74 -3.84 4.80
CA HIS A 213 -2.94 -4.97 5.30
C HIS A 213 -1.88 -4.57 6.34
N ALA A 214 -2.10 -3.52 7.14
CA ALA A 214 -1.14 -3.11 8.17
C ALA A 214 -1.47 -3.81 9.50
N PRO A 215 -0.60 -4.68 10.05
CA PRO A 215 -0.90 -5.50 11.23
C PRO A 215 -1.46 -4.72 12.42
N ARG A 216 -0.93 -3.49 12.63
CA ARG A 216 -1.38 -2.57 13.68
C ARG A 216 -2.90 -2.37 13.69
N TYR A 217 -3.54 -2.32 12.53
CA TYR A 217 -4.96 -2.00 12.41
C TYR A 217 -5.85 -3.21 12.17
N VAL A 218 -5.29 -4.40 11.90
CA VAL A 218 -6.10 -5.57 11.55
C VAL A 218 -6.28 -6.50 12.76
N PHE A 219 -5.22 -6.76 13.52
CA PHE A 219 -5.25 -7.75 14.60
C PHE A 219 -5.99 -7.25 15.86
N GLY A 220 -5.90 -5.97 16.18
CA GLY A 220 -6.54 -5.40 17.37
C GLY A 220 -7.85 -4.70 17.05
N GLU A 221 -8.96 -5.13 17.65
CA GLU A 221 -10.30 -4.57 17.43
C GLU A 221 -10.35 -3.04 17.66
N ARG A 222 -9.85 -2.55 18.80
CA ARG A 222 -9.80 -1.10 19.06
C ARG A 222 -9.02 -0.32 18.02
N SER A 223 -7.93 -0.91 17.51
CA SER A 223 -7.10 -0.26 16.48
C SER A 223 -7.77 -0.30 15.11
N TYR A 224 -8.50 -1.37 14.82
CA TYR A 224 -9.34 -1.51 13.64
C TYR A 224 -10.46 -0.47 13.63
N GLU A 225 -11.29 -0.42 14.67
CA GLU A 225 -12.44 0.48 14.74
C GLU A 225 -12.02 1.95 14.68
N ARG A 226 -10.95 2.31 15.41
CA ARG A 226 -10.37 3.64 15.31
C ARG A 226 -9.94 3.96 13.88
N ARG A 227 -9.26 3.03 13.22
CA ARG A 227 -8.77 3.23 11.85
C ARG A 227 -9.90 3.36 10.84
N LYS A 228 -10.95 2.54 10.98
CA LYS A 228 -12.17 2.60 10.18
C LYS A 228 -12.86 3.96 10.35
N GLY A 229 -13.00 4.43 11.59
CA GLY A 229 -13.56 5.74 11.91
C GLY A 229 -12.72 6.90 11.34
N GLU A 230 -11.40 6.86 11.50
CA GLU A 230 -10.47 7.86 10.94
C GLU A 230 -10.58 7.92 9.40
N ALA A 231 -10.67 6.77 8.72
CA ALA A 231 -10.85 6.72 7.27
C ALA A 231 -12.21 7.28 6.85
N GLN A 232 -13.29 6.94 7.56
CA GLN A 232 -14.62 7.47 7.27
C GLN A 232 -14.70 8.97 7.51
N ALA A 233 -14.11 9.48 8.59
CA ALA A 233 -14.04 10.90 8.86
C ALA A 233 -13.27 11.64 7.76
N ALA A 234 -12.11 11.11 7.34
CA ALA A 234 -11.32 11.68 6.25
C ALA A 234 -12.09 11.71 4.93
N LEU A 235 -12.78 10.62 4.59
CA LEU A 235 -13.69 10.52 3.44
C LEU A 235 -14.81 11.57 3.52
N ASN A 236 -15.50 11.71 4.66
CA ASN A 236 -16.58 12.69 4.82
C ASN A 236 -16.13 14.14 4.66
N THR A 237 -14.84 14.43 4.82
CA THR A 237 -14.32 15.77 4.52
C THR A 237 -14.10 16.03 3.04
N LEU A 238 -14.14 15.02 2.16
CA LEU A 238 -13.91 15.19 0.73
C LEU A 238 -15.04 16.03 0.10
N ILE A 239 -14.68 17.23 -0.31
CA ILE A 239 -15.51 18.19 -1.05
C ILE A 239 -14.70 18.73 -2.22
N THR A 240 -15.35 19.41 -3.18
CA THR A 240 -14.71 19.99 -4.37
C THR A 240 -13.44 20.81 -4.05
N GLY A 241 -13.43 21.54 -2.93
CA GLY A 241 -12.29 22.38 -2.52
C GLY A 241 -11.03 21.61 -2.07
N ASN A 242 -11.15 20.40 -1.53
CA ASN A 242 -10.00 19.62 -1.02
C ASN A 242 -9.72 18.33 -1.79
N VAL A 243 -10.63 17.90 -2.66
CA VAL A 243 -10.43 16.72 -3.51
C VAL A 243 -9.19 16.86 -4.40
N SER A 244 -8.89 18.09 -4.84
CA SER A 244 -7.69 18.42 -5.62
C SER A 244 -6.41 18.03 -4.87
N TYR A 245 -6.36 18.24 -3.55
CA TYR A 245 -5.21 17.82 -2.74
C TYR A 245 -5.03 16.30 -2.78
N LEU A 246 -6.09 15.52 -2.60
CA LEU A 246 -6.03 14.06 -2.62
C LEU A 246 -5.55 13.53 -3.98
N PHE A 247 -6.05 14.10 -5.08
CA PHE A 247 -5.58 13.74 -6.42
C PHE A 247 -4.10 14.09 -6.63
N ARG A 248 -3.66 15.23 -6.12
CA ARG A 248 -2.23 15.61 -6.17
C ARG A 248 -1.36 14.64 -5.37
N VAL A 249 -1.86 14.08 -4.25
CA VAL A 249 -1.16 13.03 -3.48
C VAL A 249 -1.03 11.76 -4.33
N PHE A 250 -2.12 11.28 -4.94
CA PHE A 250 -2.05 10.11 -5.84
C PHE A 250 -1.17 10.36 -7.07
N ALA A 251 -1.13 11.59 -7.57
CA ALA A 251 -0.24 12.03 -8.63
C ALA A 251 1.22 12.22 -8.18
N GLU A 252 1.52 12.02 -6.89
CA GLU A 252 2.86 12.21 -6.30
C GLU A 252 3.40 13.64 -6.48
N SER A 253 2.51 14.61 -6.72
CA SER A 253 2.83 16.03 -6.93
C SER A 253 2.78 16.87 -5.65
N VAL A 254 2.28 16.29 -4.55
CA VAL A 254 2.33 16.89 -3.20
C VAL A 254 2.65 15.83 -2.15
N GLU A 255 3.16 16.31 -1.03
CA GLU A 255 3.45 15.50 0.14
C GLU A 255 2.18 15.10 0.90
N TRP A 256 2.31 14.04 1.69
CA TRP A 256 1.27 13.60 2.61
C TRP A 256 1.10 14.63 3.73
N ARG A 257 -0.15 14.93 4.08
CA ARG A 257 -0.44 15.83 5.19
C ARG A 257 -0.05 15.18 6.50
N ASP A 258 0.45 16.02 7.38
CA ASP A 258 0.83 15.63 8.73
C ASP A 258 -0.33 15.71 9.73
N ASP A 259 -1.56 15.87 9.25
CA ASP A 259 -2.78 15.88 10.08
C ASP A 259 -3.32 14.47 10.37
N GLY A 260 -2.70 13.45 9.77
CA GLY A 260 -3.12 12.06 9.95
C GLY A 260 -4.27 11.64 9.03
N THR A 261 -4.77 12.48 8.13
CA THR A 261 -5.86 12.09 7.22
C THR A 261 -5.34 11.29 6.02
N THR A 262 -4.24 11.71 5.40
CA THR A 262 -3.71 11.09 4.18
C THR A 262 -3.41 9.62 4.38
N HIS A 263 -2.72 9.27 5.46
CA HIS A 263 -2.33 7.88 5.67
C HIS A 263 -3.53 6.96 5.93
N CYS A 264 -4.71 7.48 6.28
CA CYS A 264 -5.94 6.69 6.41
C CYS A 264 -6.58 6.34 5.07
N LEU A 265 -6.25 7.07 4.01
CA LEU A 265 -6.81 6.87 2.67
C LEU A 265 -5.78 6.29 1.69
N VAL A 266 -4.51 6.59 1.92
CA VAL A 266 -3.41 6.33 1.01
C VAL A 266 -2.39 5.41 1.67
N ASP A 267 -1.88 4.47 0.88
CA ASP A 267 -0.81 3.54 1.20
C ASP A 267 0.33 3.74 0.21
N LEU A 268 1.56 3.67 0.71
CA LEU A 268 2.75 3.70 -0.13
C LEU A 268 3.04 2.30 -0.65
N VAL A 269 3.24 2.18 -1.96
CA VAL A 269 3.65 0.94 -2.62
C VAL A 269 4.99 1.15 -3.32
N ARG A 270 5.86 0.14 -3.29
CA ARG A 270 7.09 0.13 -4.09
C ARG A 270 6.72 -0.22 -5.54
N LEU A 271 7.26 0.53 -6.49
CA LEU A 271 7.08 0.29 -7.92
C LEU A 271 8.29 -0.52 -8.44
N GLU A 272 8.04 -1.43 -9.38
CA GLU A 272 9.11 -2.15 -10.07
C GLU A 272 9.67 -1.30 -11.22
N GLY A 273 10.99 -1.18 -11.30
CA GLY A 273 11.67 -0.56 -12.44
C GLY A 273 12.90 0.26 -12.08
N GLY A 274 14.04 -0.04 -12.74
CA GLY A 274 15.27 0.76 -12.72
C GLY A 274 16.25 0.44 -11.59
N ALA A 275 17.44 1.04 -11.65
CA ALA A 275 18.50 0.90 -10.64
C ALA A 275 18.19 1.63 -9.31
N ILE A 276 17.24 2.57 -9.33
CA ILE A 276 16.81 3.37 -8.18
C ILE A 276 15.39 2.96 -7.82
N GLU A 277 15.14 2.65 -6.54
CA GLU A 277 13.79 2.30 -6.09
C GLU A 277 12.85 3.50 -6.24
N ARG A 278 11.63 3.22 -6.70
CA ARG A 278 10.53 4.19 -6.77
C ARG A 278 9.37 3.70 -5.93
N CYS A 279 8.56 4.65 -5.47
CA CYS A 279 7.28 4.37 -4.84
C CYS A 279 6.14 5.04 -5.58
N GLY A 280 4.93 4.58 -5.32
CA GLY A 280 3.70 5.26 -5.70
C GLY A 280 2.68 5.22 -4.58
N ASN A 281 1.65 6.05 -4.71
CA ASN A 281 0.57 6.15 -3.75
C ASN A 281 -0.65 5.38 -4.25
N ARG A 282 -1.18 4.45 -3.47
CA ARG A 282 -2.39 3.65 -3.80
C ARG A 282 -3.45 3.83 -2.70
N PRO A 283 -4.74 3.62 -2.98
CA PRO A 283 -5.74 3.55 -1.93
C PRO A 283 -5.36 2.50 -0.87
N VAL A 284 -5.58 2.80 0.40
CA VAL A 284 -5.14 1.92 1.50
C VAL A 284 -5.85 0.57 1.48
N SER A 285 -7.07 0.50 0.97
CA SER A 285 -7.85 -0.73 0.90
C SER A 285 -8.85 -0.65 -0.26
N ALA A 286 -9.41 -1.81 -0.63
CA ALA A 286 -10.46 -1.87 -1.63
C ALA A 286 -11.72 -1.13 -1.17
N ALA A 287 -12.10 -1.26 0.11
CA ALA A 287 -13.27 -0.55 0.65
C ALA A 287 -13.08 0.97 0.64
N VAL A 288 -11.91 1.47 1.03
CA VAL A 288 -11.59 2.90 0.98
C VAL A 288 -11.63 3.41 -0.46
N ARG A 289 -11.09 2.64 -1.41
CA ARG A 289 -11.16 2.97 -2.83
C ARG A 289 -12.61 3.08 -3.31
N SER A 290 -13.45 2.10 -2.99
CA SER A 290 -14.87 2.11 -3.37
C SER A 290 -15.58 3.34 -2.80
N LYS A 291 -15.48 3.56 -1.49
CA LYS A 291 -16.10 4.72 -0.83
C LYS A 291 -15.61 6.05 -1.40
N MET A 292 -14.33 6.12 -1.77
CA MET A 292 -13.77 7.30 -2.43
C MET A 292 -14.41 7.53 -3.79
N ILE A 293 -14.56 6.49 -4.63
CA ILE A 293 -15.24 6.59 -5.92
C ILE A 293 -16.71 7.04 -5.71
N ASP A 294 -17.40 6.45 -4.73
CA ASP A 294 -18.81 6.75 -4.42
C ASP A 294 -19.01 8.20 -3.94
N GLN A 295 -18.06 8.75 -3.18
CA GLN A 295 -18.11 10.17 -2.80
C GLN A 295 -17.72 11.12 -3.94
N LEU A 296 -16.77 10.71 -4.77
CA LEU A 296 -16.33 11.48 -5.93
C LEU A 296 -17.42 11.58 -6.99
N HIS A 297 -18.31 10.60 -7.06
CA HIS A 297 -19.47 10.59 -7.95
C HIS A 297 -20.30 11.89 -7.85
N ASP A 298 -20.61 12.38 -6.64
CA ASP A 298 -21.37 13.62 -6.46
C ASP A 298 -20.56 14.87 -6.81
N ILE A 299 -19.27 14.86 -6.46
CA ILE A 299 -18.34 15.95 -6.75
C ILE A 299 -18.17 16.14 -8.26
N VAL A 300 -17.96 15.05 -9.00
CA VAL A 300 -17.83 15.03 -10.47
C VAL A 300 -19.09 15.55 -11.15
N ALA A 301 -20.28 15.19 -10.63
CA ALA A 301 -21.55 15.67 -11.16
C ALA A 301 -21.68 17.19 -10.99
N SER A 302 -21.25 17.73 -9.84
CA SER A 302 -21.31 19.16 -9.52
C SER A 302 -20.27 20.02 -10.24
N ASP A 303 -19.07 19.47 -10.51
CA ASP A 303 -17.99 20.17 -11.23
C ASP A 303 -17.30 19.26 -12.26
N PRO A 304 -17.81 19.22 -13.50
CA PRO A 304 -17.25 18.40 -14.58
C PRO A 304 -15.82 18.78 -14.98
N ARG A 305 -15.32 19.96 -14.58
CA ARG A 305 -13.94 20.38 -14.90
C ARG A 305 -12.90 19.60 -14.13
N ILE A 306 -13.29 18.97 -13.01
CA ILE A 306 -12.48 18.00 -12.28
C ILE A 306 -12.03 16.86 -13.19
N PHE A 307 -12.80 16.58 -14.25
CA PHE A 307 -12.55 15.56 -15.23
C PHE A 307 -11.57 15.94 -16.35
N ASN A 308 -10.86 17.06 -16.26
CA ASN A 308 -9.88 17.42 -17.28
C ASN A 308 -8.77 16.34 -17.36
N PRO A 309 -8.77 15.47 -18.40
CA PRO A 309 -7.84 14.36 -18.50
C PRO A 309 -6.41 14.85 -18.72
N GLU A 310 -6.25 16.01 -19.38
CA GLU A 310 -4.95 16.62 -19.67
C GLU A 310 -4.23 17.07 -18.39
N HIS A 311 -4.98 17.44 -17.34
CA HIS A 311 -4.42 17.83 -16.04
C HIS A 311 -4.12 16.63 -15.12
N ARG A 312 -4.58 15.43 -15.49
CA ARG A 312 -4.66 14.26 -14.59
C ARG A 312 -4.18 12.95 -15.19
N ALA A 313 -3.64 12.99 -16.40
CA ALA A 313 -2.77 11.96 -16.95
C ALA A 313 -1.48 11.90 -16.13
N THR A 314 -1.58 11.33 -14.93
CA THR A 314 -0.43 11.04 -14.09
C THR A 314 0.32 9.86 -14.69
N SER A 315 1.63 9.80 -14.45
CA SER A 315 2.47 8.68 -14.88
C SER A 315 1.98 7.31 -14.38
N ASN A 316 1.14 7.28 -13.34
CA ASN A 316 0.62 6.05 -12.71
C ASN A 316 -0.86 5.73 -12.99
N GLY A 317 -1.61 6.64 -13.63
CA GLY A 317 -3.01 6.38 -14.05
C GLY A 317 -4.09 6.29 -12.97
N ILE A 318 -3.73 6.30 -11.70
CA ILE A 318 -4.64 6.05 -10.57
C ILE A 318 -5.73 7.12 -10.48
N VAL A 319 -5.34 8.37 -10.63
CA VAL A 319 -6.26 9.51 -10.56
C VAL A 319 -7.25 9.44 -11.71
N PHE A 320 -6.76 9.17 -12.92
CA PHE A 320 -7.58 8.99 -14.10
C PHE A 320 -8.59 7.85 -13.89
N GLU A 321 -8.13 6.70 -13.42
CA GLU A 321 -8.96 5.54 -13.15
C GLU A 321 -10.05 5.80 -12.11
N ILE A 322 -9.71 6.39 -10.96
CA ILE A 322 -10.68 6.74 -9.92
C ILE A 322 -11.75 7.68 -10.48
N LEU A 323 -11.34 8.69 -11.25
CA LEU A 323 -12.28 9.63 -11.86
C LEU A 323 -13.18 8.92 -12.85
N VAL A 324 -12.63 8.23 -13.85
CA VAL A 324 -13.39 7.54 -14.91
C VAL A 324 -14.49 6.68 -14.30
N LEU A 325 -14.15 5.89 -13.28
CA LEU A 325 -15.13 5.06 -12.57
C LEU A 325 -16.22 5.88 -11.85
N ALA A 326 -15.87 7.03 -11.29
CA ALA A 326 -16.86 7.93 -10.68
C ALA A 326 -17.78 8.56 -11.74
N ALA A 327 -17.28 8.97 -12.91
CA ALA A 327 -18.14 9.49 -13.99
C ALA A 327 -19.03 8.40 -14.57
N LEU A 328 -18.52 7.19 -14.75
CA LEU A 328 -19.29 6.09 -15.33
C LEU A 328 -20.52 5.74 -14.52
N GLN A 329 -20.62 6.13 -13.26
CA GLN A 329 -21.84 5.95 -12.47
C GLN A 329 -22.94 6.98 -12.82
N ARG A 330 -22.62 8.15 -13.40
CA ARG A 330 -23.59 9.19 -13.80
C ARG A 330 -23.79 9.26 -15.32
N PRO A 331 -25.02 9.35 -15.82
CA PRO A 331 -25.27 9.41 -17.27
C PRO A 331 -24.66 10.63 -17.94
N ALA A 332 -24.88 11.83 -17.39
CA ALA A 332 -24.36 13.07 -17.97
C ALA A 332 -22.81 13.13 -17.95
N SER A 333 -22.18 12.61 -16.89
CA SER A 333 -20.72 12.57 -16.76
C SER A 333 -20.10 11.50 -17.67
N ALA A 334 -20.70 10.30 -17.72
CA ALA A 334 -20.32 9.24 -18.64
C ALA A 334 -20.42 9.71 -20.10
N TRP A 335 -21.51 10.41 -20.45
CA TRP A 335 -21.69 10.98 -21.78
C TRP A 335 -20.61 12.00 -22.15
N ARG A 336 -20.34 12.97 -21.26
CA ARG A 336 -19.25 13.95 -21.46
C ARG A 336 -17.88 13.30 -21.59
N LEU A 337 -17.62 12.26 -20.80
CA LEU A 337 -16.38 11.47 -20.88
C LEU A 337 -16.26 10.81 -22.26
N LEU A 338 -17.33 10.14 -22.72
CA LEU A 338 -17.36 9.48 -24.02
C LEU A 338 -17.14 10.45 -25.19
N GLN A 339 -17.67 11.67 -25.11
CA GLN A 339 -17.42 12.73 -26.12
C GLN A 339 -15.93 13.10 -26.25
N GLY A 340 -15.15 12.98 -25.18
CA GLY A 340 -13.71 13.24 -25.17
C GLY A 340 -12.84 12.03 -25.55
N THR A 341 -13.43 10.85 -25.72
CA THR A 341 -12.69 9.61 -26.05
C THR A 341 -12.73 9.32 -27.55
N ARG A 342 -11.62 8.79 -28.08
CA ARG A 342 -11.60 8.23 -29.44
C ARG A 342 -11.78 6.73 -29.37
N ALA A 343 -12.74 6.21 -30.13
CA ALA A 343 -12.83 4.77 -30.34
C ALA A 343 -11.57 4.29 -31.08
N LEU A 344 -10.97 3.21 -30.60
CA LEU A 344 -9.89 2.55 -31.34
C LEU A 344 -10.50 1.89 -32.59
N ASP A 345 -9.90 2.16 -33.75
CA ASP A 345 -10.38 1.62 -35.02
C ASP A 345 -10.26 0.09 -35.02
N SER A 346 -11.40 -0.60 -35.03
CA SER A 346 -11.46 -2.08 -35.06
C SER A 346 -11.42 -2.65 -36.48
N GLY A 347 -10.92 -1.88 -37.44
CA GLY A 347 -10.50 -2.34 -38.76
C GLY A 347 -11.56 -2.79 -39.76
N ALA A 348 -12.82 -3.08 -39.40
CA ALA A 348 -13.78 -3.59 -40.41
C ALA A 348 -15.28 -3.55 -40.06
N ARG A 349 -15.78 -2.70 -39.15
CA ARG A 349 -17.23 -2.65 -38.85
C ARG A 349 -17.76 -1.24 -38.77
N VAL A 350 -18.97 -1.05 -39.32
CA VAL A 350 -19.85 0.12 -39.12
C VAL A 350 -19.69 0.61 -37.69
N GLN A 351 -19.43 1.91 -37.51
CA GLN A 351 -19.21 2.55 -36.21
C GLN A 351 -20.43 2.30 -35.31
N ARG A 352 -20.42 1.19 -34.57
CA ARG A 352 -21.45 0.86 -33.58
C ARG A 352 -21.12 1.66 -32.33
N ARG A 353 -22.13 2.35 -31.78
CA ARG A 353 -22.04 2.99 -30.46
C ARG A 353 -21.52 1.98 -29.44
N SER A 354 -20.70 2.45 -28.51
CA SER A 354 -20.24 1.56 -27.43
C SER A 354 -21.41 1.15 -26.54
N VAL A 355 -21.34 -0.03 -25.92
CA VAL A 355 -22.40 -0.49 -24.99
C VAL A 355 -22.62 0.53 -23.87
N VAL A 356 -21.53 1.14 -23.37
CA VAL A 356 -21.58 2.20 -22.35
C VAL A 356 -22.29 3.45 -22.86
N GLU A 357 -22.09 3.82 -24.14
CA GLU A 357 -22.77 4.96 -24.77
C GLU A 357 -24.28 4.71 -24.88
N THR A 358 -24.68 3.52 -25.31
CA THR A 358 -26.10 3.13 -25.40
C THR A 358 -26.76 3.15 -24.03
N VAL A 359 -26.12 2.56 -23.01
CA VAL A 359 -26.62 2.55 -21.63
C VAL A 359 -26.69 3.98 -21.07
N ALA A 360 -25.62 4.77 -21.22
CA ALA A 360 -25.59 6.15 -20.70
C ALA A 360 -26.70 7.00 -21.32
N LEU A 361 -26.94 6.90 -22.64
CA LEU A 361 -28.04 7.63 -23.30
C LEU A 361 -29.42 7.20 -22.80
N ALA A 362 -29.65 5.89 -22.65
CA ALA A 362 -30.90 5.39 -22.08
C ALA A 362 -31.10 5.89 -20.64
N SER A 363 -30.05 5.83 -19.82
CA SER A 363 -30.06 6.29 -18.43
C SER A 363 -30.23 7.82 -18.31
N ILE A 364 -29.74 8.63 -19.27
CA ILE A 364 -30.03 10.08 -19.34
C ILE A 364 -31.53 10.29 -19.51
N ALA A 365 -32.14 9.57 -20.46
CA ALA A 365 -33.56 9.72 -20.78
C ALA A 365 -34.48 9.30 -19.61
N SER A 366 -34.04 8.35 -18.79
CA SER A 366 -34.80 7.84 -17.64
C SER A 366 -34.35 8.42 -16.29
N GLU A 367 -33.43 9.39 -16.25
CA GLU A 367 -32.80 9.95 -15.05
C GLU A 367 -32.21 8.89 -14.08
N GLN A 368 -31.80 7.73 -14.60
CA GLN A 368 -31.25 6.63 -13.79
C GLN A 368 -29.73 6.65 -13.79
N PHE A 369 -29.08 5.93 -12.87
CA PHE A 369 -27.63 5.75 -12.93
C PHE A 369 -27.23 4.92 -14.16
N THR A 370 -26.03 5.18 -14.70
CA THR A 370 -25.44 4.32 -15.74
C THR A 370 -24.95 3.02 -15.12
N PHE A 371 -24.32 3.09 -13.94
CA PHE A 371 -24.00 1.93 -13.10
C PHE A 371 -24.34 2.24 -11.65
N ARG A 372 -24.85 1.25 -10.90
CA ARG A 372 -25.28 1.42 -9.50
C ARG A 372 -24.12 1.59 -8.53
N ARG A 373 -23.02 0.86 -8.78
CA ARG A 373 -21.77 0.93 -8.03
C ARG A 373 -20.63 0.32 -8.84
N VAL A 374 -19.41 0.52 -8.36
CA VAL A 374 -18.19 -0.14 -8.88
C VAL A 374 -17.68 -1.10 -7.84
N GLU A 375 -17.42 -2.36 -8.23
CA GLU A 375 -17.05 -3.41 -7.29
C GLU A 375 -15.83 -4.22 -7.79
N CYS A 376 -15.03 -4.74 -6.86
CA CYS A 376 -13.96 -5.68 -7.23
C CYS A 376 -14.56 -7.07 -7.39
N LEU A 377 -14.27 -7.74 -8.52
CA LEU A 377 -14.80 -9.06 -8.84
C LEU A 377 -14.48 -10.11 -7.77
N TYR A 378 -13.28 -10.01 -7.19
CA TYR A 378 -12.85 -10.85 -6.09
C TYR A 378 -12.13 -10.02 -5.03
N ASN A 379 -12.29 -10.44 -3.79
CA ASN A 379 -11.51 -9.89 -2.68
C ASN A 379 -10.10 -10.48 -2.76
N SER A 380 -9.05 -9.66 -2.76
CA SER A 380 -7.66 -10.16 -2.77
C SER A 380 -7.31 -11.05 -1.59
N CYS A 381 -8.07 -10.94 -0.50
CA CYS A 381 -7.98 -11.82 0.66
C CYS A 381 -8.75 -13.14 0.47
N ARG A 382 -9.69 -13.21 -0.48
CA ARG A 382 -10.56 -14.36 -0.81
C ARG A 382 -10.74 -14.50 -2.34
N PRO A 383 -9.67 -14.78 -3.11
CA PRO A 383 -9.77 -14.91 -4.56
C PRO A 383 -10.66 -16.10 -5.01
N GLU A 384 -10.89 -17.06 -4.11
CA GLU A 384 -11.67 -18.28 -4.33
C GLU A 384 -13.18 -18.08 -4.19
N VAL A 385 -13.62 -16.99 -3.54
CA VAL A 385 -15.05 -16.69 -3.36
C VAL A 385 -15.54 -15.91 -4.57
N VAL A 386 -16.34 -16.58 -5.41
CA VAL A 386 -16.94 -15.98 -6.60
C VAL A 386 -18.07 -15.04 -6.16
N THR A 387 -17.96 -13.76 -6.54
CA THR A 387 -19.02 -12.77 -6.32
C THR A 387 -20.15 -13.02 -7.31
N THR A 388 -21.38 -13.23 -6.82
CA THR A 388 -22.56 -13.27 -7.67
C THR A 388 -22.74 -11.91 -8.34
N CYS A 389 -22.67 -11.87 -9.67
CA CYS A 389 -22.74 -10.62 -10.41
C CYS A 389 -24.18 -10.06 -10.40
N GLU A 390 -24.32 -8.83 -9.96
CA GLU A 390 -25.55 -8.06 -9.98
C GLU A 390 -25.67 -7.27 -11.31
N PRO A 391 -26.90 -7.08 -11.82
CA PRO A 391 -27.13 -6.22 -12.98
C PRO A 391 -26.70 -4.79 -12.72
N MET A 392 -26.13 -4.15 -13.74
CA MET A 392 -25.71 -2.75 -13.75
C MET A 392 -24.67 -2.39 -12.67
N VAL A 393 -23.89 -3.37 -12.22
CA VAL A 393 -22.68 -3.17 -11.40
C VAL A 393 -21.45 -3.31 -12.29
N LEU A 394 -20.54 -2.34 -12.22
CA LEU A 394 -19.27 -2.39 -12.95
C LEU A 394 -18.24 -3.16 -12.12
N TYR A 395 -17.99 -4.41 -12.50
CA TYR A 395 -17.01 -5.29 -11.89
C TYR A 395 -15.62 -5.07 -12.46
N ARG A 396 -14.61 -5.01 -11.59
CA ARG A 396 -13.23 -4.78 -11.96
C ARG A 396 -12.28 -5.82 -11.41
N ASN A 397 -11.16 -5.98 -12.10
CA ASN A 397 -10.03 -6.75 -11.59
C ASN A 397 -9.40 -6.01 -10.40
N TYR A 398 -8.87 -6.76 -9.44
CA TYR A 398 -8.10 -6.22 -8.31
C TYR A 398 -6.73 -5.68 -8.76
N HIS A 399 -6.16 -6.21 -9.84
CA HIS A 399 -4.87 -5.78 -10.37
C HIS A 399 -4.99 -4.48 -11.17
N ASP A 400 -4.03 -3.58 -10.94
CA ASP A 400 -3.93 -2.31 -11.65
C ASP A 400 -3.42 -2.56 -13.07
N ASN A 401 -4.31 -2.45 -14.07
CA ASN A 401 -4.00 -2.74 -15.47
C ASN A 401 -3.63 -1.49 -16.30
N TYR A 402 -3.14 -0.41 -15.67
CA TYR A 402 -2.76 0.81 -16.39
C TYR A 402 -1.69 0.53 -17.47
N PRO A 403 -1.83 1.04 -18.73
CA PRO A 403 -2.73 2.11 -19.18
C PRO A 403 -4.19 1.73 -19.48
N VAL A 404 -4.61 0.50 -19.23
CA VAL A 404 -5.97 0.00 -19.53
C VAL A 404 -6.83 -0.02 -18.26
N ILE A 405 -8.00 0.62 -18.33
CA ILE A 405 -9.07 0.44 -17.34
C ILE A 405 -9.94 -0.72 -17.83
N ASP A 406 -9.74 -1.90 -17.26
CA ASP A 406 -10.56 -3.08 -17.54
C ASP A 406 -11.70 -3.24 -16.52
N GLY A 407 -12.82 -3.77 -17.00
CA GLY A 407 -14.03 -4.04 -16.22
C GLY A 407 -15.17 -4.56 -17.09
N PHE A 408 -16.09 -5.30 -16.47
CA PHE A 408 -17.29 -5.82 -17.13
C PHE A 408 -18.53 -5.55 -16.26
N PHE A 409 -19.70 -5.60 -16.88
CA PHE A 409 -20.97 -5.48 -16.19
C PHE A 409 -22.00 -6.40 -16.82
N VAL A 410 -23.01 -6.75 -16.04
CA VAL A 410 -24.16 -7.53 -16.51
C VAL A 410 -25.29 -6.56 -16.81
N VAL A 411 -25.94 -6.70 -17.95
CA VAL A 411 -27.15 -5.94 -18.31
C VAL A 411 -28.33 -6.89 -18.12
N ASP A 412 -29.36 -6.45 -17.41
CA ASP A 412 -30.64 -7.18 -17.44
C ASP A 412 -31.12 -7.17 -18.88
N GLY A 413 -31.43 -8.34 -19.44
CA GLY A 413 -31.82 -8.46 -20.84
C GLY A 413 -32.88 -7.41 -21.16
N HIS A 414 -32.49 -6.38 -21.93
CA HIS A 414 -33.48 -5.49 -22.51
C HIS A 414 -34.43 -6.42 -23.28
N PRO A 415 -35.75 -6.41 -23.01
CA PRO A 415 -36.67 -7.03 -23.93
C PRO A 415 -36.40 -6.31 -25.24
N GLY A 416 -35.70 -6.98 -26.13
CA GLY A 416 -35.56 -6.51 -27.49
C GLY A 416 -36.97 -6.20 -27.95
N GLU A 417 -37.15 -5.07 -28.60
CA GLU A 417 -38.31 -4.86 -29.44
C GLU A 417 -38.37 -6.04 -30.41
N THR A 418 -39.06 -7.10 -30.01
CA THR A 418 -39.64 -8.09 -30.90
C THR A 418 -40.77 -7.37 -31.60
N SER A 419 -40.44 -6.52 -32.56
CA SER A 419 -41.31 -6.38 -33.72
C SER A 419 -41.32 -7.75 -34.39
N GLY A 420 -42.52 -8.33 -34.42
CA GLY A 420 -42.72 -9.76 -34.51
C GLY A 420 -42.19 -10.42 -35.78
N ALA A 421 -41.64 -11.61 -35.60
CA ALA A 421 -41.99 -12.78 -36.38
C ALA A 421 -41.53 -14.01 -35.59
N GLU A 422 -42.51 -14.79 -35.12
CA GLU A 422 -42.26 -16.11 -34.56
C GLU A 422 -41.45 -16.96 -35.53
N GLN A 423 -40.35 -17.57 -35.05
CA GLN A 423 -40.09 -18.94 -35.44
C GLN A 423 -39.37 -19.71 -34.34
N GLN A 424 -40.10 -20.69 -33.82
CA GLN A 424 -39.67 -21.70 -32.88
C GLN A 424 -38.33 -22.32 -33.28
N ARG A 425 -37.39 -22.44 -32.33
CA ARG A 425 -36.74 -23.72 -31.96
C ARG A 425 -35.66 -23.51 -30.88
N GLY A 426 -35.75 -24.32 -29.83
CA GLY A 426 -34.60 -24.81 -29.06
C GLY A 426 -34.35 -24.13 -27.73
N ALA A 427 -34.64 -24.85 -26.64
CA ALA A 427 -34.24 -24.51 -25.28
C ALA A 427 -32.72 -24.23 -25.16
N PRO A 428 -32.29 -23.32 -24.26
CA PRO A 428 -30.88 -22.97 -24.13
C PRO A 428 -30.10 -24.09 -23.45
N ARG A 429 -29.18 -24.71 -24.19
CA ARG A 429 -28.07 -25.48 -23.61
C ARG A 429 -27.10 -24.49 -22.95
N ARG A 430 -26.86 -24.70 -21.65
CA ARG A 430 -25.70 -24.12 -20.95
C ARG A 430 -24.43 -24.63 -21.62
N THR A 431 -23.59 -23.73 -22.10
CA THR A 431 -22.20 -24.03 -22.43
C THR A 431 -21.28 -23.05 -21.71
N SER A 432 -20.66 -23.56 -20.65
CA SER A 432 -19.39 -23.07 -20.13
C SER A 432 -18.32 -23.28 -21.19
N GLY A 433 -17.62 -22.21 -21.59
CA GLY A 433 -16.47 -22.27 -22.48
C GLY A 433 -15.34 -21.44 -21.90
N ALA A 434 -14.40 -22.11 -21.22
CA ALA A 434 -13.07 -21.58 -20.97
C ALA A 434 -12.30 -21.58 -22.31
N ALA A 435 -11.65 -20.47 -22.63
CA ALA A 435 -10.68 -20.40 -23.71
C ALA A 435 -9.37 -19.83 -23.14
N ALA A 436 -8.46 -20.76 -22.84
CA ALA A 436 -7.04 -20.46 -22.78
C ALA A 436 -6.54 -20.26 -24.22
N GLY A 437 -5.78 -19.20 -24.45
CA GLY A 437 -5.12 -18.93 -25.72
C GLY A 437 -3.68 -18.54 -25.44
N ASP A 438 -2.79 -19.51 -25.63
CA ASP A 438 -1.34 -19.33 -25.79
C ASP A 438 -1.05 -18.53 -27.06
N ALA A 439 -0.07 -17.63 -26.97
CA ALA A 439 0.82 -17.20 -28.05
C ALA A 439 2.01 -16.53 -27.33
N GLY A 440 3.26 -16.96 -27.49
CA GLY A 440 3.95 -17.16 -28.76
C GLY A 440 4.88 -15.98 -28.95
#